data_AF-K1TCI1-F1
#
_entry.id   AF-K1TCI1-F1
#
_cell.length_a   1.000
_cell.length_b   1.000
_cell.length_c   1.000
_cell.angle_alpha   90.00
_cell.angle_beta   90.00
_cell.angle_gamma   90.00
#
_symmetry.space_group_name_H-M   'P 1'
#
loop_
_entity.id
_entity.type
_entity.pdbx_description
1 polymer ?
#
loop_
_entity_poly.entity_id
_entity_poly.type
_entity_poly.pdbx_seq_one_letter_code
_entity_poly.pdbx_strand_id
1 'polypeptide(L)'
;MSKKIYLSPSNQNGNTYATGGTNEMAQCDKIAAATAKALKRCGFEVMVAKSGTLMQTRCPESDKFGADIHMPIHTNAFNGKYTGGTRVFCLNSNGRKAAEAVKSALGAISPGKD
;
A
#
# COMPACT_ATOMS: atom_id res chain seq x y z
N MET A 1 -2.22 -23.79 -5.51
CA MET A 1 -1.15 -22.82 -5.19
C MET A 1 -1.78 -21.63 -4.49
N SER A 2 -1.21 -21.20 -3.36
CA SER A 2 -1.66 -19.97 -2.70
C SER A 2 -1.29 -18.76 -3.57
N LYS A 3 -2.13 -17.73 -3.55
CA LYS A 3 -1.89 -16.47 -4.26
C LYS A 3 -0.83 -15.65 -3.52
N LYS A 4 0.08 -15.04 -4.28
CA LYS A 4 1.23 -14.29 -3.79
C LYS A 4 0.98 -12.79 -3.85
N ILE A 5 1.17 -12.09 -2.73
CA ILE A 5 0.99 -10.65 -2.65
C ILE A 5 2.28 -10.00 -2.16
N TYR A 6 2.78 -9.03 -2.93
CA TYR A 6 3.93 -8.23 -2.56
C TYR A 6 3.47 -6.85 -2.08
N LEU A 7 3.72 -6.53 -0.80
CA LEU A 7 3.41 -5.24 -0.20
C LEU A 7 4.62 -4.31 -0.28
N SER A 8 4.42 -3.12 -0.83
CA SER A 8 5.48 -2.15 -1.14
C SER A 8 5.21 -0.81 -0.41
N PRO A 9 5.42 -0.72 0.92
CA PRO A 9 5.16 0.51 1.68
C PRO A 9 6.05 1.66 1.25
N SER A 10 5.55 2.89 1.15
CA SER A 10 6.31 4.07 0.75
C SER A 10 7.68 4.19 1.43
N ASN A 11 8.71 4.66 0.71
CA ASN A 11 10.05 4.93 1.27
C ASN A 11 10.27 6.42 1.61
N GLN A 12 9.23 7.25 1.58
CA GLN A 12 9.35 8.69 1.79
C GLN A 12 9.50 9.06 3.27
N ASN A 13 10.73 8.94 3.79
CA ASN A 13 11.05 9.32 5.17
C ASN A 13 11.02 10.84 5.40
N GLY A 14 11.29 11.64 4.36
CA GLY A 14 11.25 13.10 4.39
C GLY A 14 9.85 13.69 4.34
N ASN A 15 8.82 12.89 4.04
CA ASN A 15 7.44 13.35 4.06
C ASN A 15 6.89 13.29 5.49
N THR A 16 7.27 14.26 6.32
CA THR A 16 6.85 14.37 7.71
C THR A 16 5.42 14.87 7.83
N TYR A 17 4.69 14.33 8.80
CA TYR A 17 3.34 14.78 9.07
C TYR A 17 3.38 16.00 9.98
N ALA A 18 2.39 16.89 9.83
CA ALA A 18 2.28 18.11 10.64
C ALA A 18 2.12 17.83 12.14
N THR A 19 1.67 16.63 12.51
CA THR A 19 1.48 16.20 13.90
C THR A 19 1.88 14.74 14.09
N GLY A 20 2.07 14.35 15.36
CA GLY A 20 2.33 12.96 15.76
C GLY A 20 3.78 12.49 15.61
N GLY A 21 4.73 13.37 15.25
CA GLY A 21 6.15 13.05 15.19
C GLY A 21 6.49 11.89 14.26
N THR A 22 5.78 11.79 13.13
CA THR A 22 5.88 10.66 12.19
C THR A 22 6.08 11.16 10.76
N ASN A 23 6.40 10.23 9.85
CA ASN A 23 6.43 10.44 8.42
C ASN A 23 5.64 9.35 7.68
N GLU A 24 5.48 9.52 6.37
CA GLU A 24 4.79 8.58 5.50
C GLU A 24 5.40 7.18 5.55
N MET A 25 6.73 7.05 5.42
CA MET A 25 7.41 5.75 5.46
C MET A 25 7.05 4.95 6.73
N ALA A 26 7.17 5.59 7.89
CA ALA A 26 6.89 4.95 9.18
C ALA A 26 5.43 4.50 9.32
N GLN A 27 4.47 5.23 8.74
CA GLN A 27 3.05 4.85 8.79
C GLN A 27 2.72 3.77 7.75
N CYS A 28 3.25 3.89 6.53
CA CYS A 28 3.08 2.88 5.50
C CYS A 28 3.70 1.53 5.91
N ASP A 29 4.84 1.52 6.61
CA ASP A 29 5.43 0.30 7.18
C ASP A 29 4.49 -0.38 8.19
N LYS A 30 3.86 0.39 9.08
CA LYS A 30 2.88 -0.13 10.05
C LYS A 30 1.65 -0.72 9.34
N ILE A 31 1.14 -0.01 8.34
CA ILE A 31 0.00 -0.47 7.53
C ILE A 31 0.37 -1.76 6.79
N ALA A 32 1.55 -1.83 6.18
CA ALA A 32 2.02 -3.02 5.47
C ALA A 32 2.18 -4.21 6.42
N ALA A 33 2.73 -4.02 7.62
CA ALA A 33 2.85 -5.07 8.62
C ALA A 33 1.49 -5.62 9.07
N ALA A 34 0.53 -4.73 9.36
CA ALA A 34 -0.83 -5.12 9.72
C ALA A 34 -1.56 -5.85 8.57
N THR A 35 -1.41 -5.33 7.34
CA THR A 35 -1.98 -5.92 6.12
C THR A 35 -1.38 -7.30 5.86
N ALA A 36 -0.06 -7.46 5.99
CA ALA A 36 0.60 -8.75 5.84
C ALA A 36 0.09 -9.78 6.85
N LYS A 37 -0.06 -9.39 8.13
CA LYS A 37 -0.63 -10.26 9.16
C LYS A 37 -2.05 -10.71 8.80
N ALA A 38 -2.87 -9.82 8.27
CA ALA A 38 -4.23 -10.14 7.85
C ALA A 38 -4.30 -11.03 6.62
N LEU A 39 -3.52 -10.74 5.58
CA LEU A 39 -3.46 -11.55 4.37
C LEU A 39 -2.92 -12.96 4.64
N LYS A 40 -1.87 -13.10 5.46
CA LYS A 40 -1.34 -14.41 5.87
C LYS A 40 -2.38 -15.24 6.61
N ARG A 41 -3.16 -14.61 7.51
CA ARG A 41 -4.31 -15.26 8.17
C ARG A 41 -5.38 -15.75 7.19
N CYS A 42 -5.56 -15.08 6.06
CA CYS A 42 -6.47 -15.49 5.00
C CYS A 42 -5.85 -16.51 4.01
N GLY A 43 -4.65 -17.02 4.29
CA GLY A 43 -4.00 -18.07 3.50
C GLY A 43 -3.15 -17.59 2.32
N PHE A 44 -2.93 -16.28 2.16
CA PHE A 44 -2.05 -15.73 1.11
C PHE A 44 -0.57 -15.89 1.48
N GLU A 45 0.27 -16.10 0.48
CA GLU A 45 1.72 -15.96 0.61
C GLU A 45 2.08 -14.48 0.46
N VAL A 46 2.75 -13.90 1.46
CA VAL A 46 2.97 -12.44 1.50
C VAL A 46 4.43 -12.11 1.74
N MET A 47 4.97 -11.27 0.85
CA MET A 47 6.26 -10.62 1.01
C MET A 47 6.04 -9.11 1.25
N VAL A 48 6.82 -8.54 2.16
CA VAL A 48 6.81 -7.09 2.42
C VAL A 48 8.19 -6.55 2.07
N ALA A 49 8.23 -5.52 1.24
CA ALA A 49 9.48 -4.83 0.92
C ALA A 49 10.15 -4.34 2.21
N LYS A 50 11.47 -4.46 2.29
CA LYS A 50 12.22 -3.88 3.41
C LYS A 50 12.00 -2.36 3.46
N SER A 51 11.79 -1.82 4.66
CA SER A 51 11.64 -0.36 4.86
C SER A 51 12.78 0.43 4.21
N GLY A 52 12.46 1.57 3.61
CA GLY A 52 13.40 2.43 2.91
C GLY A 52 13.89 1.94 1.54
N THR A 53 13.55 0.70 1.12
CA THR A 53 13.97 0.17 -0.19
C THR A 53 13.51 1.07 -1.33
N LEU A 54 14.37 1.32 -2.32
CA LEU A 54 14.06 2.14 -3.49
C LEU A 54 13.08 1.46 -4.45
N MET A 55 12.30 2.25 -5.20
CA MET A 55 11.35 1.74 -6.19
C MET A 55 12.01 0.84 -7.24
N GLN A 56 13.21 1.21 -7.69
CA GLN A 56 13.99 0.47 -8.68
C GLN A 56 14.33 -0.96 -8.23
N THR A 57 14.35 -1.22 -6.92
CA THR A 57 14.63 -2.53 -6.35
C THR A 57 13.36 -3.36 -6.10
N ARG A 58 12.22 -2.70 -5.85
CA ARG A 58 10.95 -3.35 -5.47
C ARG A 58 10.27 -4.08 -6.62
N CYS A 59 10.26 -3.51 -7.82
CA CYS A 59 9.63 -4.20 -8.97
C CYS A 59 10.37 -5.51 -9.29
N PRO A 60 11.72 -5.53 -9.44
CA PRO A 60 12.45 -6.79 -9.63
C PRO A 60 12.29 -7.79 -8.48
N GLU A 61 12.22 -7.33 -7.22
CA GLU A 61 11.98 -8.19 -6.07
C GLU A 61 10.59 -8.85 -6.13
N SER A 62 9.57 -8.07 -6.47
CA SER A 62 8.20 -8.54 -6.67
C SER A 62 8.09 -9.54 -7.82
N ASP A 63 8.78 -9.27 -8.95
CA ASP A 63 8.80 -10.15 -10.12
C ASP A 63 9.48 -11.48 -9.77
N LYS A 64 10.62 -11.43 -9.07
CA LYS A 64 11.34 -12.63 -8.60
C LYS A 64 10.53 -13.45 -7.59
N PHE A 65 9.76 -12.78 -6.72
CA PHE A 65 8.83 -13.43 -5.81
C PHE A 65 7.67 -14.12 -6.56
N GLY A 66 7.38 -13.67 -7.78
CA GLY A 66 6.26 -14.16 -8.59
C GLY A 66 4.92 -13.66 -8.06
N ALA A 67 4.86 -12.39 -7.63
CA ALA A 67 3.64 -11.82 -7.04
C ALA A 67 2.48 -11.83 -8.05
N ASP A 68 1.30 -12.32 -7.63
CA ASP A 68 0.05 -12.14 -8.38
C ASP A 68 -0.42 -10.67 -8.27
N ILE A 69 -0.12 -10.00 -7.16
CA ILE A 69 -0.40 -8.57 -6.93
C ILE A 69 0.83 -7.89 -6.34
N HIS A 70 1.29 -6.83 -6.99
CA HIS A 70 2.18 -5.82 -6.43
C HIS A 70 1.33 -4.66 -5.88
N MET A 71 1.42 -4.37 -4.58
CA MET A 71 0.58 -3.38 -3.90
C MET A 71 1.43 -2.30 -3.23
N PRO A 72 1.63 -1.15 -3.89
CA PRO A 72 2.19 0.04 -3.27
C PRO A 72 1.24 0.60 -2.21
N ILE A 73 1.78 1.00 -1.06
CA ILE A 73 1.01 1.56 0.06
C ILE A 73 1.58 2.94 0.35
N HIS A 74 0.74 3.97 0.20
CA HIS A 74 1.10 5.37 0.35
C HIS A 74 0.05 6.11 1.18
N THR A 75 0.45 7.24 1.76
CA THR A 75 -0.49 8.24 2.27
C THR A 75 -0.47 9.45 1.36
N ASN A 76 -1.62 10.08 1.13
CA ASN A 76 -1.68 11.23 0.23
C ASN A 76 -1.19 12.51 0.95
N ALA A 77 -0.51 13.38 0.22
CA ALA A 77 -0.10 14.69 0.73
C ALA A 77 -1.25 15.71 0.62
N PHE A 78 -1.39 16.55 1.65
CA PHE A 78 -2.37 17.64 1.64
C PHE A 78 -1.92 18.75 0.69
N ASN A 79 -2.76 19.09 -0.29
CA ASN A 79 -2.51 20.17 -1.26
C ASN A 79 -3.43 21.38 -1.06
N GLY A 80 -4.03 21.53 0.12
CA GLY A 80 -5.01 22.59 0.40
C GLY A 80 -6.47 22.25 0.06
N LYS A 81 -6.72 21.18 -0.71
CA LYS A 81 -8.07 20.85 -1.22
C LYS A 81 -8.63 19.52 -0.73
N TYR A 82 -7.79 18.52 -0.50
CA TYR A 82 -8.22 17.16 -0.15
C TYR A 82 -7.89 16.83 1.29
N THR A 83 -8.89 16.72 2.15
CA THR A 83 -8.72 16.47 3.60
C THR A 83 -8.90 15.00 4.01
N GLY A 84 -9.15 14.08 3.06
CA GLY A 84 -9.38 12.66 3.36
C GLY A 84 -9.77 11.84 2.13
N GLY A 85 -10.33 10.65 2.37
CA GLY A 85 -10.78 9.70 1.35
C GLY A 85 -9.77 8.62 0.98
N THR A 86 -10.22 7.59 0.26
CA THR A 86 -9.34 6.53 -0.28
C THR A 86 -9.16 6.70 -1.78
N ARG A 87 -7.90 6.77 -2.22
CA ARG A 87 -7.54 6.74 -3.63
C ARG A 87 -6.71 5.50 -3.95
N VAL A 88 -7.18 4.72 -4.91
CA VAL A 88 -6.47 3.55 -5.42
C VAL A 88 -6.12 3.79 -6.89
N PHE A 89 -4.84 3.63 -7.22
CA PHE A 89 -4.34 3.68 -8.59
C PHE A 89 -4.08 2.27 -9.10
N CYS A 90 -4.31 2.07 -10.40
CA CYS A 90 -3.99 0.82 -11.07
C CYS A 90 -3.30 1.14 -12.40
N LEU A 91 -2.25 0.39 -12.72
CA LEU A 91 -1.45 0.63 -13.93
C LEU A 91 -2.26 0.40 -15.22
N ASN A 92 -3.10 -0.63 -15.25
CA ASN A 92 -3.91 -1.01 -16.42
C ASN A 92 -5.16 -1.81 -15.98
N SER A 93 -5.92 -2.29 -16.95
CA SER A 93 -7.18 -3.02 -16.70
C SER A 93 -7.01 -4.32 -15.91
N ASN A 94 -5.82 -4.96 -15.92
CA ASN A 94 -5.62 -6.26 -15.27
C ASN A 94 -5.76 -6.19 -13.74
N GLY A 95 -5.31 -5.09 -13.13
CA GLY A 95 -5.44 -4.90 -11.68
C GLY A 95 -6.75 -4.21 -11.26
N ARG A 96 -7.60 -3.81 -12.21
CA ARG A 96 -8.76 -2.96 -11.94
C ARG A 96 -9.74 -3.58 -10.95
N LYS A 97 -10.05 -4.88 -11.10
CA LYS A 97 -10.98 -5.58 -10.20
C LYS A 97 -10.47 -5.60 -8.75
N ALA A 98 -9.16 -5.81 -8.56
CA ALA A 98 -8.56 -5.78 -7.23
C ALA A 98 -8.56 -4.36 -6.66
N ALA A 99 -8.22 -3.36 -7.48
CA ALA A 99 -8.22 -1.95 -7.08
C ALA A 99 -9.62 -1.46 -6.65
N GLU A 100 -10.66 -1.82 -7.41
CA GLU A 100 -12.06 -1.48 -7.10
C GLU A 100 -12.53 -2.15 -5.81
N ALA A 101 -12.17 -3.42 -5.57
CA ALA A 101 -12.50 -4.12 -4.34
C ALA A 101 -11.83 -3.48 -3.12
N VAL A 102 -10.53 -3.13 -3.22
CA VAL A 102 -9.81 -2.43 -2.15
C VAL A 102 -10.41 -1.05 -1.91
N LYS A 103 -10.70 -0.28 -2.97
CA LYS A 103 -11.31 1.04 -2.86
C LYS A 103 -12.67 0.96 -2.16
N SER A 104 -13.53 0.03 -2.57
CA SER A 104 -14.87 -0.14 -1.97
C SER A 104 -14.79 -0.47 -0.48
N ALA A 105 -13.89 -1.39 -0.09
CA ALA A 105 -13.72 -1.78 1.31
C ALA A 105 -13.15 -0.65 2.17
N LEU A 106 -12.12 0.06 1.70
CA LEU A 106 -11.46 1.12 2.46
C LEU A 106 -12.26 2.43 2.45
N GLY A 107 -12.91 2.78 1.34
CA GLY A 107 -13.73 3.98 1.22
C GLY A 107 -14.93 3.98 2.18
N ALA A 108 -15.45 2.81 2.53
CA ALA A 108 -16.53 2.67 3.52
C ALA A 108 -16.12 3.05 4.95
N ILE A 109 -14.82 3.03 5.27
CA ILE A 109 -14.30 3.29 6.62
C ILE A 109 -13.34 4.48 6.70
N SER A 110 -12.88 5.01 5.56
CA SER A 110 -11.92 6.11 5.52
C SER A 110 -12.62 7.44 5.74
N PRO A 111 -12.12 8.29 6.66
CA PRO A 111 -12.67 9.63 6.83
C PRO A 111 -12.51 10.49 5.58
N GLY A 112 -13.52 11.31 5.27
CA GLY A 112 -13.52 12.22 4.13
C GLY A 112 -14.39 11.74 2.96
N LYS A 113 -14.59 12.61 1.97
CA LYS A 113 -15.27 12.24 0.73
C LYS A 113 -14.25 11.71 -0.28
N ASP A 114 -14.64 10.68 -1.02
CA ASP A 114 -13.90 10.14 -2.17
C ASP A 114 -13.95 11.06 -3.40
#